data_AF-A0A822BAX7-F1
#
_entry.id   AF-A0A822BAX7-F1
#
_cell.length_a   1.000
_cell.length_b   1.000
_cell.length_c   1.000
_cell.angle_alpha   90.00
_cell.angle_beta   90.00
_cell.angle_gamma   90.00
#
_symmetry.space_group_name_H-M   'P 1'
#
loop_
_entity.id
_entity.type
_entity.pdbx_description
1 polymer ?
#
loop_
_entity_poly.entity_id
_entity_poly.type
_entity_poly.pdbx_seq_one_letter_code
_entity_poly.pdbx_strand_id
1 'polypeptide(L)'
;MSSAKKLKTKSLLSLTTTKINKPRHVRMKELDRDPDLTSHINLQIISNGYADTSKSLILNNDQTNYLFNYGEDTQRTLEEKKSTA
;
A
#
# COMPACT_ATOMS: atom_id res chain seq x y z
N MET A 1 -28.33 -19.08 -58.28
CA MET A 1 -28.99 -19.08 -56.96
C MET A 1 -27.92 -19.01 -55.88
N SER A 2 -28.20 -18.21 -54.85
CA SER A 2 -27.29 -17.64 -53.85
C SER A 2 -26.49 -18.68 -53.02
N SER A 3 -25.20 -18.42 -52.78
CA SER A 3 -24.42 -19.11 -51.74
C SER A 3 -23.78 -18.06 -50.83
N ALA A 4 -24.47 -17.76 -49.73
CA ALA A 4 -23.98 -16.87 -48.68
C ALA A 4 -22.78 -17.51 -47.96
N LYS A 5 -21.61 -16.87 -48.00
CA LYS A 5 -20.48 -17.23 -47.13
C LYS A 5 -20.68 -16.58 -45.77
N LYS A 6 -20.97 -17.43 -44.78
CA LYS A 6 -21.16 -17.09 -43.37
C LYS A 6 -19.86 -16.50 -42.79
N LEU A 7 -19.86 -15.20 -42.50
CA LEU A 7 -18.79 -14.54 -41.73
C LEU A 7 -18.84 -15.06 -40.29
N LYS A 8 -17.84 -15.84 -39.86
CA LYS A 8 -17.64 -16.15 -38.43
C LYS A 8 -16.78 -15.05 -37.83
N THR A 9 -17.40 -14.13 -37.11
CA THR A 9 -16.76 -13.18 -36.22
C THR A 9 -16.00 -13.94 -35.14
N LYS A 10 -14.67 -13.83 -35.14
CA LYS A 10 -13.86 -14.25 -33.99
C LYS A 10 -14.00 -13.16 -32.93
N SER A 11 -14.72 -13.46 -31.85
CA SER A 11 -14.74 -12.62 -30.65
C SER A 11 -13.31 -12.47 -30.14
N LEU A 12 -12.77 -11.26 -30.21
CA LEU A 12 -11.48 -10.86 -29.66
C LEU A 12 -11.74 -10.23 -28.29
N LEU A 13 -12.05 -11.06 -27.31
CA LEU A 13 -11.88 -10.73 -25.90
C LEU A 13 -10.60 -11.43 -25.45
N SER A 14 -9.45 -10.86 -25.82
CA SER A 14 -8.20 -11.22 -25.16
C SER A 14 -8.26 -10.64 -23.75
N LEU A 15 -8.53 -11.50 -22.78
CA LEU A 15 -8.39 -11.17 -21.37
C LEU A 15 -6.93 -10.76 -21.14
N THR A 16 -6.66 -9.45 -21.08
CA THR A 16 -5.35 -8.95 -20.71
C THR A 16 -5.10 -9.38 -19.28
N THR A 17 -4.22 -10.35 -19.10
CA THR A 17 -3.66 -10.70 -17.80
C THR A 17 -2.86 -9.51 -17.33
N THR A 18 -3.49 -8.64 -16.54
CA THR A 18 -2.79 -7.65 -15.73
C THR A 18 -1.84 -8.41 -14.81
N LYS A 19 -0.55 -8.44 -15.17
CA LYS A 19 0.52 -8.89 -14.28
C LYS A 19 0.41 -8.06 -13.01
N ILE A 20 -0.13 -8.66 -11.95
CA ILE A 20 -0.08 -8.09 -10.61
C ILE A 20 1.40 -8.00 -10.25
N ASN A 21 1.98 -6.81 -10.35
CA ASN A 21 3.34 -6.56 -9.91
C ASN A 21 3.35 -6.76 -8.39
N LYS A 22 3.85 -7.92 -7.95
CA LYS A 22 4.13 -8.13 -6.53
C LYS A 22 5.09 -7.03 -6.08
N PRO A 23 4.77 -6.27 -5.03
CA PRO A 23 5.68 -5.25 -4.52
C PRO A 23 7.01 -5.92 -4.18
N ARG A 24 8.10 -5.39 -4.72
CA ARG A 24 9.43 -5.92 -4.43
C ARG A 24 9.71 -5.66 -2.94
N HIS A 25 10.02 -6.73 -2.21
CA HIS A 25 10.53 -6.58 -0.86
C HIS A 25 11.92 -5.93 -0.94
N VAL A 26 12.01 -4.67 -0.50
CA VAL A 26 13.27 -3.94 -0.44
C VAL A 26 13.94 -4.28 0.89
N ARG A 27 15.06 -4.97 0.85
CA ARG A 27 15.91 -5.19 2.03
C ARG A 27 16.81 -3.97 2.18
N MET A 28 16.58 -3.15 3.20
CA MET A 28 17.52 -2.09 3.55
C MET A 28 18.85 -2.71 3.98
N LYS A 29 19.96 -2.18 3.44
CA LYS A 29 21.30 -2.52 3.93
C LYS A 29 21.49 -1.82 5.27
N GLU A 30 21.96 -2.56 6.25
CA GLU A 30 22.35 -2.01 7.53
C GLU A 30 23.58 -1.13 7.28
N LEU A 31 23.42 0.19 7.51
CA LEU A 31 24.53 1.13 7.49
C LEU A 31 25.24 1.03 8.85
N ASP A 32 26.57 1.11 8.86
CA ASP A 32 27.38 0.98 10.08
C ASP A 32 26.79 1.86 11.20
N ARG A 33 26.25 1.19 12.22
CA ARG A 33 25.57 1.83 13.34
C ARG A 33 26.63 2.42 14.27
N ASP A 34 26.56 3.72 14.49
CA ASP A 34 27.30 4.37 15.57
C ASP A 34 26.77 3.82 16.91
N PRO A 35 27.58 3.11 17.71
CA PRO A 35 27.10 2.42 18.92
C PRO A 35 26.52 3.36 19.98
N ASP A 36 26.83 4.67 19.90
CA ASP A 36 26.32 5.69 20.81
C ASP A 36 24.94 6.26 20.39
N LEU A 37 24.44 5.94 19.19
CA LEU A 37 23.08 6.28 18.77
C LEU A 37 22.12 5.11 19.05
N THR A 38 21.73 4.93 20.32
CA THR A 38 20.58 4.09 20.66
C THR A 38 19.29 4.83 20.33
N SER A 39 18.96 4.92 19.04
CA SER A 39 17.67 5.45 18.60
C SER A 39 16.56 4.43 18.83
N HIS A 40 15.50 4.84 19.53
CA HIS A 40 14.32 4.01 19.69
C HIS A 40 13.39 4.18 18.49
N ILE A 41 13.10 3.08 17.81
CA ILE A 41 12.12 3.07 16.72
C ILE A 41 10.79 2.57 17.27
N ASN A 42 9.76 3.41 17.18
CA ASN A 42 8.39 3.06 17.51
C ASN A 42 7.55 2.95 16.23
N LEU A 43 6.70 1.94 16.15
CA LEU A 43 5.80 1.68 15.03
C LEU A 43 4.36 1.73 15.54
N GLN A 44 3.60 2.70 15.05
CA GLN A 44 2.19 2.86 15.39
C GLN A 44 1.31 2.63 14.16
N ILE A 45 0.44 1.63 14.23
CA ILE A 45 -0.54 1.38 13.16
C ILE A 45 -1.71 2.36 13.31
N ILE A 46 -1.93 3.21 12.30
CA ILE A 46 -3.10 4.09 12.25
C ILE A 46 -4.31 3.30 11.77
N SER A 47 -4.21 2.66 10.60
CA SER A 47 -5.23 1.74 10.11
C SER A 47 -4.60 0.47 9.51
N ASN A 48 -5.20 -0.67 9.82
CA ASN A 48 -4.85 -1.97 9.24
C ASN A 48 -5.63 -2.28 7.95
N GLY A 49 -6.45 -1.34 7.48
CA GLY A 49 -7.33 -1.47 6.32
C GLY A 49 -8.54 -2.37 6.55
N TYR A 50 -9.11 -2.32 7.75
CA TYR A 50 -10.43 -2.85 8.06
C TYR A 50 -11.52 -1.84 7.62
N ALA A 51 -12.71 -2.34 7.30
CA ALA A 51 -13.86 -1.53 6.86
C ALA A 51 -13.52 -0.53 5.73
N ASP A 52 -12.81 -1.02 4.70
CA ASP A 52 -12.42 -0.27 3.49
C ASP A 52 -11.53 0.97 3.73
N THR A 53 -10.94 1.10 4.91
CA THR A 53 -9.96 2.17 5.18
C THR A 53 -8.61 1.86 4.53
N SER A 54 -7.82 2.90 4.25
CA SER A 54 -6.46 2.73 3.73
C SER A 54 -5.49 2.24 4.82
N LYS A 55 -4.62 1.28 4.49
CA LYS A 55 -3.57 0.82 5.42
C LYS A 55 -2.55 1.92 5.64
N SER A 56 -2.34 2.35 6.88
CA SER A 56 -1.45 3.47 7.22
C SER A 56 -0.74 3.27 8.56
N LEU A 57 0.49 3.75 8.67
CA LEU A 57 1.30 3.65 9.89
C LEU A 57 2.22 4.86 10.07
N ILE A 58 2.53 5.16 11.33
CA ILE A 58 3.57 6.10 11.72
C ILE A 58 4.79 5.31 12.21
N LEU A 59 5.95 5.64 11.65
CA LEU A 59 7.24 5.27 12.18
C LEU A 59 7.79 6.47 12.93
N ASN A 60 8.01 6.33 14.23
CA ASN A 60 8.62 7.34 15.07
C ASN A 60 10.05 6.94 15.40
N ASN A 61 10.95 7.91 15.32
CA ASN A 61 12.25 7.90 15.95
C ASN A 61 12.32 9.15 16.85
N ASP A 62 13.19 9.15 17.85
CA ASP A 62 13.41 10.23 18.82
C ASP A 62 13.52 11.63 18.19
N GLN A 63 13.86 11.71 16.91
CA GLN A 63 14.05 12.96 16.17
C GLN A 63 12.98 13.25 15.11
N THR A 64 12.22 12.26 14.64
CA THR A 64 11.40 12.42 13.43
C THR A 64 10.25 11.43 13.36
N ASN A 65 9.12 11.91 12.85
CA ASN A 65 7.93 11.12 12.54
C ASN A 65 7.84 10.92 11.01
N TYR A 66 7.66 9.69 10.57
CA TYR A 66 7.39 9.35 9.17
C TYR A 66 6.02 8.71 9.04
N LEU A 67 5.21 9.22 8.10
CA LEU A 67 3.88 8.70 7.80
C LEU A 67 3.91 7.91 6.49
N PHE A 68 3.55 6.64 6.55
CA PHE A 68 3.48 5.77 5.39
C PHE A 68 2.03 5.51 4.98
N ASN A 69 1.80 5.54 3.67
CA ASN A 69 0.51 5.28 3.01
C ASN A 69 -0.63 6.17 3.53
N TYR A 70 -0.53 7.47 3.24
CA TYR A 70 -1.61 8.43 3.53
C TYR A 70 -2.73 8.29 2.50
N GLY A 71 -3.72 7.45 2.79
CA GLY A 71 -4.90 7.28 1.96
C GLY A 71 -6.13 7.98 2.51
N GLU A 72 -7.25 7.81 1.82
CA GLU A 72 -8.56 8.33 2.22
C GLU A 72 -8.91 7.92 3.66
N ASP A 73 -9.56 8.82 4.38
CA ASP A 73 -9.96 8.70 5.80
C ASP A 73 -8.83 8.60 6.84
N THR A 74 -7.55 8.51 6.44
CA THR A 74 -6.42 8.45 7.39
C THR A 74 -6.39 9.62 8.36
N GLN A 75 -6.75 10.83 7.91
CA GLN A 75 -6.85 12.02 8.77
C GLN A 75 -7.93 11.85 9.85
N ARG A 76 -9.11 11.36 9.47
CA ARG A 76 -10.24 11.18 10.39
C ARG A 76 -9.88 10.15 11.45
N THR A 77 -9.34 9.00 11.06
CA THR A 77 -8.90 7.95 11.98
C THR A 77 -7.83 8.45 12.96
N LEU A 78 -6.92 9.32 12.51
CA LEU A 78 -5.89 9.89 13.37
C LEU A 78 -6.49 10.82 14.44
N GLU A 79 -7.45 11.67 14.07
CA GLU A 79 -8.14 12.56 15.01
C GLU A 79 -9.04 11.78 16.00
N GLU A 80 -9.74 10.74 15.52
CA GLU A 80 -10.54 9.86 16.38
C GLU A 80 -9.67 9.20 17.45
N LYS A 81 -8.50 8.67 17.07
CA LYS A 81 -7.57 8.02 18.00
C LYS A 81 -6.97 8.97 19.05
N LYS A 82 -6.72 10.24 18.69
CA LYS A 82 -6.29 11.27 19.65
C LYS A 82 -7.38 11.61 20.67
N SER A 83 -8.64 11.52 20.27
CA SER A 83 -9.79 11.89 21.11
C SER A 83 -10.18 10.82 22.13
N THR A 84 -9.73 9.58 21.91
CA THR A 84 -9.99 8.42 22.78
C THR A 84 -8.83 8.05 23.71
N ALA A 85 -7.74 8.84 23.71
CA ALA A 85 -6.54 8.62 24.51
C ALA A 85 -6.57 9.41 25.83
#